data_AF-A0A811KBT3-F1
#
_entry.id   AF-A0A811KBT3-F1
#
_cell.length_a   1.000
_cell.length_b   1.000
_cell.length_c   1.000
_cell.angle_alpha   90.00
_cell.angle_beta   90.00
_cell.angle_gamma   90.00
#
_symmetry.space_group_name_H-M   'P 1'
#
loop_
_entity.id
_entity.type
_entity.pdbx_description
1 polymer ?
#
loop_
_entity_poly.entity_id
_entity_poly.type
_entity_poly.pdbx_seq_one_letter_code
_entity_poly.pdbx_strand_id
1 'polypeptide(L)'
;MEKTDAKHEDIWKALEEAGADHKTIKMIRILYQNAKSYVQIGKEKAEYEVYRGVRQGDVMSPTIFNLVMQMALNQIAWSGGIELEDGKRRLTHLLYADDLILMANDVAEAETNLEKVEKKLREMELELNKKKTKWMGSTGIDRDQSLGLGGESIERVAAFIYLRNPESEVGARARMAWSTFQRWREVLTSPRTRLRLKRKFYMTCLLPTITYGAECWSLTVKARWKLIRTVRKMERMMLGITWRDKRRSAEIRRRTGLKSASLVATEKKWNCAWKMLTAQDERWIKKIIMWIPPPRQETRW
;
A
#
# COMPACT_ATOMS: atom_id res chain seq x y z
N MET A 1 18.08 13.43 14.41
CA MET A 1 16.72 13.08 13.93
C MET A 1 16.14 12.15 14.98
N GLU A 2 15.48 12.72 15.99
CA GLU A 2 14.65 11.91 16.88
C GLU A 2 13.47 11.41 16.06
N LYS A 3 13.34 10.09 15.93
CA LYS A 3 12.06 9.51 15.57
C LYS A 3 11.20 9.60 16.83
N THR A 4 10.20 10.45 16.78
CA THR A 4 9.15 10.52 17.79
C THR A 4 8.29 9.27 17.67
N ASP A 5 8.14 8.56 18.77
CA ASP A 5 7.67 7.17 18.86
C ASP A 5 6.58 7.13 19.95
N ALA A 6 5.47 6.43 19.69
CA ALA A 6 4.27 6.47 20.55
C ALA A 6 4.55 6.09 22.02
N LYS A 7 3.93 6.82 22.97
CA LYS A 7 4.03 6.52 24.40
C LYS A 7 3.40 5.17 24.74
N HIS A 8 4.00 4.45 25.69
CA HIS A 8 3.42 3.20 26.17
C HIS A 8 2.05 3.41 26.83
N GLU A 9 1.82 4.55 27.49
CA GLU A 9 0.49 4.87 28.04
C GLU A 9 -0.60 4.95 26.99
N ASP A 10 -0.31 5.55 25.83
CA ASP A 10 -1.25 5.65 24.71
C ASP A 10 -1.53 4.28 24.09
N ILE A 11 -0.53 3.38 24.09
CA ILE A 11 -0.72 1.97 23.69
C ILE A 11 -1.74 1.29 24.60
N TRP A 12 -1.68 1.50 25.91
CA TRP A 12 -2.61 0.85 26.84
C TRP A 12 -4.03 1.36 26.66
N LYS A 13 -4.21 2.69 26.56
CA LYS A 13 -5.52 3.31 26.30
C LYS A 13 -6.11 2.82 24.98
N ALA A 14 -5.31 2.78 23.92
CA ALA A 14 -5.77 2.33 22.61
C ALA A 14 -6.21 0.86 22.61
N LEU A 15 -5.53 -0.01 23.37
CA LEU A 15 -5.94 -1.40 23.52
C LEU A 15 -7.24 -1.53 24.33
N GLU A 16 -7.40 -0.74 25.39
CA GLU A 16 -8.63 -0.69 26.19
C GLU A 16 -9.82 -0.21 25.35
N GLU A 17 -9.67 0.88 24.58
CA GLU A 17 -10.71 1.40 23.67
C GLU A 17 -11.06 0.41 22.55
N ALA A 18 -10.08 -0.36 22.07
CA ALA A 18 -10.30 -1.41 21.08
C ALA A 18 -11.02 -2.65 21.63
N GLY A 19 -11.28 -2.69 22.95
CA GLY A 19 -11.97 -3.80 23.61
C GLY A 19 -11.08 -5.00 23.92
N ALA A 20 -9.75 -4.81 23.97
CA ALA A 20 -8.85 -5.88 24.41
C ALA A 20 -9.10 -6.23 25.88
N ASP A 21 -9.08 -7.52 26.21
CA ASP A 21 -9.29 -7.95 27.58
C ASP A 21 -8.09 -7.60 28.48
N HIS A 22 -8.36 -7.49 29.78
CA HIS A 22 -7.37 -7.09 30.76
C HIS A 22 -6.13 -8.02 30.79
N LYS A 23 -6.30 -9.33 30.55
CA LYS A 23 -5.19 -10.29 30.56
C LYS A 23 -4.26 -10.06 29.36
N THR A 24 -4.84 -9.80 28.18
CA THR A 24 -4.09 -9.43 26.98
C THR A 24 -3.30 -8.13 27.19
N ILE A 25 -3.96 -7.07 27.69
CA ILE A 25 -3.29 -5.79 27.97
C ILE A 25 -2.14 -5.97 28.98
N LYS A 26 -2.37 -6.73 30.05
CA LYS A 26 -1.34 -7.02 31.07
C LYS A 26 -0.14 -7.76 30.46
N MET A 27 -0.39 -8.73 29.58
CA MET A 27 0.68 -9.47 28.91
C MET A 27 1.51 -8.56 27.99
N ILE A 28 0.86 -7.67 27.23
CA ILE A 28 1.56 -6.70 26.39
C ILE A 28 2.33 -5.70 27.27
N ARG A 29 1.77 -5.23 28.39
CA ARG A 29 2.49 -4.38 29.35
C ARG A 29 3.77 -5.04 29.84
N ILE A 30 3.71 -6.30 30.26
CA ILE A 30 4.90 -7.06 30.69
C ILE A 30 5.92 -7.17 29.56
N LEU A 31 5.47 -7.37 28.31
CA LEU A 31 6.38 -7.39 27.18
C LEU A 31 7.11 -6.05 27.05
N TYR A 32 6.43 -4.90 27.13
CA TYR A 32 7.06 -3.59 26.96
C TYR A 32 7.83 -3.09 28.21
N GLN A 33 7.52 -3.61 29.40
CA GLN A 33 8.23 -3.28 30.64
C GLN A 33 9.71 -3.66 30.58
N ASN A 34 10.57 -2.74 31.04
CA ASN A 34 12.03 -2.91 31.08
C ASN A 34 12.63 -3.40 29.76
N ALA A 35 11.99 -3.06 28.62
CA ALA A 35 12.46 -3.45 27.32
C ALA A 35 13.85 -2.85 27.08
N LYS A 36 14.84 -3.71 26.82
CA LYS A 36 16.18 -3.29 26.42
C LYS A 36 16.38 -3.61 24.95
N SER A 37 17.03 -2.69 24.25
CA SER A 37 17.50 -2.88 22.89
C SER A 37 19.00 -2.65 22.87
N TYR A 38 19.64 -2.97 21.74
CA TYR A 38 21.06 -2.72 21.59
C TYR A 38 21.42 -2.36 20.16
N VAL A 39 22.45 -1.55 20.00
CA VAL A 39 23.10 -1.30 18.72
C VAL A 39 24.38 -2.14 18.70
N GLN A 40 24.58 -2.92 17.64
CA GLN A 40 25.79 -3.70 17.45
C GLN A 40 26.57 -3.18 16.24
N ILE A 41 27.83 -2.79 16.47
CA ILE A 41 28.77 -2.37 15.42
C ILE A 41 29.98 -3.31 15.48
N GLY A 42 30.06 -4.23 14.51
CA GLY A 42 31.06 -5.30 14.53
C GLY A 42 30.86 -6.22 15.74
N LYS A 43 31.85 -6.24 16.65
CA LYS A 43 31.80 -7.04 17.89
C LYS A 43 31.33 -6.25 19.11
N GLU A 44 31.20 -4.92 19.00
CA GLU A 44 30.80 -4.07 20.11
C GLU A 44 29.28 -3.96 20.18
N LYS A 45 28.76 -3.97 21.41
CA LYS A 45 27.33 -3.92 21.72
C LYS A 45 27.09 -2.80 22.72
N ALA A 46 26.24 -1.84 22.35
CA ALA A 46 25.76 -0.79 23.25
C ALA A 46 24.29 -1.04 23.56
N GLU A 47 23.97 -1.36 24.82
CA GLU A 47 22.60 -1.57 25.28
C GLU A 47 21.95 -0.25 25.73
N TYR A 48 20.65 -0.13 25.51
CA TYR A 48 19.86 1.01 25.96
C TYR A 48 18.44 0.56 26.31
N GLU A 49 17.80 1.28 27.23
CA GLU A 49 16.43 1.02 27.63
C GLU A 49 15.45 1.70 26.68
N VAL A 50 14.33 1.03 26.41
CA VAL A 50 13.30 1.46 25.47
C VAL A 50 12.06 1.87 26.25
N TYR A 51 11.86 3.19 26.35
CA TYR A 51 10.74 3.78 27.09
C TYR A 51 9.57 4.21 26.18
N ARG A 52 9.76 4.21 24.86
CA ARG A 52 8.78 4.66 23.87
C ARG A 52 8.84 3.84 22.59
N GLY A 53 7.77 3.92 21.82
CA GLY A 53 7.64 3.26 20.53
C GLY A 53 7.22 1.82 20.61
N VAL A 54 6.83 1.31 19.43
CA VAL A 54 6.50 -0.10 19.23
C VAL A 54 7.75 -0.89 18.83
N ARG A 55 7.81 -2.16 19.19
CA ARG A 55 8.95 -3.04 18.88
C ARG A 55 9.06 -3.32 17.37
N GLN A 56 10.10 -2.80 16.73
CA GLN A 56 10.35 -3.11 15.33
C GLN A 56 10.66 -4.61 15.14
N GLY A 57 9.97 -5.23 14.18
CA GLY A 57 10.09 -6.67 13.91
C GLY A 57 9.13 -7.55 14.73
N ASP A 58 8.41 -6.98 15.70
CA ASP A 58 7.34 -7.69 16.41
C ASP A 58 6.07 -7.75 15.54
N VAL A 59 5.43 -8.92 15.53
CA VAL A 59 4.23 -9.21 14.75
C VAL A 59 3.02 -8.39 15.22
N MET A 60 2.98 -7.99 16.50
CA MET A 60 1.88 -7.21 17.09
C MET A 60 2.06 -5.70 16.90
N SER A 61 3.28 -5.22 16.77
CA SER A 61 3.60 -3.80 16.73
C SER A 61 2.89 -3.01 15.63
N PRO A 62 2.73 -3.52 14.39
CA PRO A 62 1.93 -2.82 13.37
C PRO A 62 0.47 -2.61 13.77
N THR A 63 -0.14 -3.62 14.40
CA THR A 63 -1.53 -3.53 14.86
C THR A 63 -1.65 -2.53 16.00
N ILE A 64 -0.76 -2.60 16.98
CA ILE A 64 -0.73 -1.66 18.12
C ILE A 64 -0.57 -0.22 17.63
N PHE A 65 0.36 0.02 16.69
CA PHE A 65 0.56 1.35 16.12
C PHE A 65 -0.71 1.88 15.44
N ASN A 66 -1.38 1.05 14.64
CA ASN A 66 -2.64 1.43 13.99
C ASN A 66 -3.74 1.77 15.00
N LEU A 67 -3.85 1.01 16.10
CA LEU A 67 -4.84 1.29 17.16
C LEU A 67 -4.57 2.64 17.84
N VAL A 68 -3.30 2.93 18.15
CA VAL A 68 -2.89 4.20 18.74
C VAL A 68 -3.23 5.37 17.83
N MET A 69 -2.91 5.27 16.54
CA MET A 69 -3.27 6.28 15.56
C MET A 69 -4.79 6.42 15.40
N GLN A 70 -5.53 5.31 15.39
CA GLN A 70 -6.98 5.32 15.27
C GLN A 70 -7.65 6.00 16.47
N MET A 71 -7.23 5.68 17.70
CA MET A 71 -7.69 6.35 18.92
C MET A 71 -7.55 7.87 18.81
N ALA A 72 -6.41 8.34 18.32
CA ALA A 72 -6.15 9.77 18.18
C ALA A 72 -7.00 10.45 17.09
N LEU A 73 -7.10 9.83 15.92
CA LEU A 73 -7.86 10.37 14.79
C LEU A 73 -9.38 10.31 15.02
N ASN A 74 -9.88 9.39 15.84
CA ASN A 74 -11.28 9.32 16.24
C ASN A 74 -11.73 10.50 17.10
N GLN A 75 -10.80 11.19 17.77
CA GLN A 75 -11.08 12.38 18.58
C GLN A 75 -11.13 13.66 17.74
N ILE A 76 -10.83 13.58 16.44
CA ILE A 76 -10.86 14.73 15.54
C ILE A 76 -12.27 14.91 14.99
N ALA A 77 -12.85 16.08 15.23
CA ALA A 77 -14.06 16.53 14.56
C ALA A 77 -13.71 16.96 13.12
N TRP A 78 -13.77 16.01 12.19
CA TRP A 78 -13.46 16.22 10.77
C TRP A 78 -14.49 17.13 10.11
N SER A 79 -14.02 18.06 9.29
CA SER A 79 -14.85 18.83 8.36
C SER A 79 -14.70 18.28 6.94
N GLY A 80 -15.82 18.28 6.22
CA GLY A 80 -15.90 17.91 4.81
C GLY A 80 -15.55 16.47 4.44
N GLY A 81 -14.74 16.29 3.41
CA GLY A 81 -14.46 14.99 2.78
C GLY A 81 -15.52 14.51 1.79
N ILE A 82 -15.33 13.31 1.25
CA ILE A 82 -16.17 12.75 0.17
C ILE A 82 -17.44 12.14 0.77
N GLU A 83 -18.60 12.69 0.45
CA GLU A 83 -19.89 12.13 0.85
C GLU A 83 -20.17 10.81 0.13
N LEU A 84 -20.53 9.77 0.88
CA LEU A 84 -20.90 8.47 0.33
C LEU A 84 -22.38 8.44 -0.07
N GLU A 85 -22.75 7.43 -0.87
CA GLU A 85 -24.08 7.31 -1.49
C GLU A 85 -25.24 7.22 -0.47
N ASP A 86 -24.94 6.81 0.77
CA ASP A 86 -25.93 6.74 1.84
C ASP A 86 -26.29 8.10 2.47
N GLY A 87 -25.59 9.18 2.10
CA GLY A 87 -25.77 10.54 2.63
C GLY A 87 -25.48 10.68 4.13
N LYS A 88 -24.98 9.62 4.77
CA LYS A 88 -24.75 9.56 6.23
C LYS A 88 -23.28 9.59 6.59
N ARG A 89 -22.43 9.08 5.70
CA ARG A 89 -21.00 8.91 5.95
C ARG A 89 -20.19 9.77 4.99
N ARG A 90 -19.11 10.34 5.51
CA ARG A 90 -18.10 11.05 4.74
C ARG A 90 -16.76 10.37 4.88
N LEU A 91 -16.09 10.12 3.77
CA LEU A 91 -14.72 9.64 3.74
C LEU A 91 -13.80 10.86 3.89
N THR A 92 -13.28 11.04 5.11
CA THR A 92 -12.45 12.21 5.48
C THR A 92 -10.96 11.93 5.43
N HIS A 93 -10.54 10.70 5.70
CA HIS A 93 -9.13 10.32 5.69
C HIS A 93 -8.89 8.84 5.37
N LEU A 94 -7.67 8.52 4.95
CA LEU A 94 -7.15 7.16 4.82
C LEU A 94 -5.84 7.06 5.59
N LEU A 95 -5.70 6.01 6.40
CA LEU A 95 -4.49 5.74 7.17
C LEU A 95 -3.90 4.40 6.75
N TYR A 96 -2.60 4.38 6.48
CA TYR A 96 -1.83 3.15 6.32
C TYR A 96 -0.46 3.29 6.98
N ALA A 97 -0.27 2.61 8.12
CA ALA A 97 0.89 2.84 8.97
C ALA A 97 1.05 4.35 9.24
N ASP A 98 2.22 4.92 8.94
CA ASP A 98 2.53 6.35 9.11
C ASP A 98 2.01 7.25 7.97
N ASP A 99 1.50 6.69 6.86
CA ASP A 99 0.97 7.47 5.75
C ASP A 99 -0.51 7.83 5.95
N LEU A 100 -0.79 9.13 6.10
CA LEU A 100 -2.15 9.69 6.23
C LEU A 100 -2.52 10.51 4.97
N ILE A 101 -3.70 10.24 4.40
CA ILE A 101 -4.34 11.09 3.40
C ILE A 101 -5.53 11.78 4.05
N LEU A 102 -5.63 13.10 3.86
CA LEU A 102 -6.80 13.89 4.21
C LEU A 102 -7.58 14.28 2.95
N MET A 103 -8.90 14.22 3.02
CA MET A 103 -9.82 14.67 1.99
C MET A 103 -10.59 15.86 2.51
N ALA A 104 -10.58 16.95 1.74
CA ALA A 104 -11.25 18.19 2.06
C ALA A 104 -11.91 18.79 0.81
N ASN A 105 -12.92 19.64 1.01
CA ASN A 105 -13.64 20.29 -0.09
C ASN A 105 -12.89 21.49 -0.69
N ASP A 106 -12.12 22.18 0.15
CA ASP A 106 -11.32 23.35 -0.23
C ASP A 106 -10.03 23.43 0.61
N VAL A 107 -9.18 24.42 0.30
CA VAL A 107 -7.87 24.58 0.96
C VAL A 107 -8.01 25.00 2.41
N ALA A 108 -8.96 25.87 2.76
CA ALA A 108 -9.15 26.33 4.14
C ALA A 108 -9.59 25.17 5.06
N GLU A 109 -10.46 24.30 4.55
CA GLU A 109 -10.87 23.07 5.23
C GLU A 109 -9.70 22.09 5.37
N ALA A 110 -8.85 21.97 4.35
CA ALA A 110 -7.64 21.15 4.40
C ALA A 110 -6.64 21.65 5.45
N GLU A 111 -6.39 22.97 5.52
CA GLU A 111 -5.55 23.59 6.55
C GLU A 111 -6.09 23.30 7.95
N THR A 112 -7.39 23.57 8.16
CA THR A 112 -8.06 23.33 9.44
C THR A 112 -7.95 21.86 9.89
N ASN A 113 -8.19 20.92 8.97
CA ASN A 113 -8.06 19.50 9.27
C ASN A 113 -6.61 19.09 9.55
N LEU A 114 -5.64 19.66 8.83
CA LEU A 114 -4.22 19.38 9.03
C LEU A 114 -3.70 19.93 10.37
N GLU A 115 -4.16 21.11 10.81
CA GLU A 115 -3.87 21.68 12.12
C GLU A 115 -4.42 20.82 13.26
N LYS A 116 -5.65 20.31 13.13
CA LYS A 116 -6.23 19.36 14.10
C LYS A 116 -5.38 18.10 14.22
N VAL A 117 -4.90 17.57 13.09
CA VAL A 117 -4.00 16.42 13.06
C VAL A 117 -2.67 16.75 13.74
N GLU A 118 -2.02 17.87 13.38
CA GLU A 118 -0.75 18.26 13.97
C GLU A 118 -0.87 18.40 15.49
N LYS A 119 -1.95 19.03 15.97
CA LYS A 119 -2.23 19.14 17.41
C LYS A 119 -2.36 17.76 18.06
N LYS A 120 -3.15 16.85 17.49
CA LYS A 120 -3.33 15.49 18.03
C LYS A 120 -2.04 14.67 18.03
N LEU A 121 -1.24 14.78 16.97
CA LEU A 121 0.07 14.12 16.92
C LEU A 121 0.99 14.67 18.02
N ARG A 122 1.05 15.99 18.22
CA ARG A 122 1.87 16.59 19.29
C ARG A 122 1.45 16.14 20.68
N GLU A 123 0.15 15.99 20.96
CA GLU A 123 -0.36 15.45 22.23
C GLU A 123 0.20 14.04 22.52
N MET A 124 0.42 13.24 21.47
CA MET A 124 0.99 11.90 21.53
C MET A 124 2.52 11.88 21.42
N GLU A 125 3.18 13.04 21.44
CA GLU A 125 4.60 13.20 21.13
C GLU A 125 5.00 12.58 19.79
N LEU A 126 4.13 12.72 18.79
CA LEU A 126 4.41 12.42 17.38
C LEU A 126 4.54 13.71 16.60
N GLU A 127 5.38 13.70 15.56
CA GLU A 127 5.60 14.87 14.71
C GLU A 127 5.23 14.58 13.26
N LEU A 128 4.51 15.53 12.66
CA LEU A 128 4.26 15.51 11.23
C LEU A 128 5.53 15.89 10.48
N ASN A 129 5.94 15.07 9.51
CA ASN A 129 7.03 15.43 8.62
C ASN A 129 6.55 16.42 7.55
N LYS A 130 6.63 17.73 7.85
CA LYS A 130 6.20 18.80 6.93
C LYS A 130 6.86 18.71 5.54
N LYS A 131 8.15 18.33 5.47
CA LYS A 131 8.88 18.18 4.19
C LYS A 131 8.32 17.08 3.31
N LYS A 132 7.84 15.98 3.91
CA LYS A 132 7.19 14.87 3.18
C LYS A 132 5.71 15.10 2.93
N THR A 133 5.08 15.97 3.70
CA THR A 133 3.67 16.35 3.52
C THR A 133 3.54 17.16 2.23
N LYS A 134 2.58 16.79 1.40
CA LYS A 134 2.25 17.44 0.13
C LYS A 134 0.74 17.58 0.04
N TRP A 135 0.28 18.55 -0.73
CA TRP A 135 -1.13 18.68 -1.07
C TRP A 135 -1.33 18.76 -2.58
N MET A 136 -2.51 18.39 -3.04
CA MET A 136 -2.90 18.48 -4.44
C MET A 136 -4.38 18.84 -4.52
N GLY A 137 -4.73 19.65 -5.51
CA GLY A 137 -6.11 20.05 -5.79
C GLY A 137 -6.70 19.31 -6.99
N SER A 138 -8.03 19.21 -7.03
CA SER A 138 -8.74 18.74 -8.22
C SER A 138 -8.64 19.74 -9.38
N THR A 139 -9.05 19.31 -10.58
CA THR A 139 -9.08 20.17 -11.77
C THR A 139 -10.05 21.32 -11.54
N GLY A 140 -9.55 22.56 -11.51
CA GLY A 140 -10.35 23.77 -11.26
C GLY A 140 -9.97 24.54 -10.00
N ILE A 141 -9.15 23.97 -9.11
CA ILE A 141 -8.57 24.73 -8.00
C ILE A 141 -7.47 25.64 -8.54
N ASP A 142 -7.63 26.95 -8.31
CA ASP A 142 -6.73 28.00 -8.77
C ASP A 142 -5.27 27.67 -8.42
N ARG A 143 -4.35 27.94 -9.35
CA ARG A 143 -2.92 27.67 -9.18
C ARG A 143 -2.31 28.50 -8.04
N ASP A 144 -2.95 29.62 -7.73
CA ASP A 144 -2.44 30.61 -6.78
C ASP A 144 -2.82 30.33 -5.32
N GLN A 145 -3.67 29.32 -5.06
CA GLN A 145 -3.95 28.89 -3.69
C GLN A 145 -2.73 28.22 -3.05
N SER A 146 -2.48 28.53 -1.78
CA SER A 146 -1.43 27.96 -0.95
C SER A 146 -2.03 27.34 0.30
N LEU A 147 -1.48 26.20 0.73
CA LEU A 147 -1.82 25.55 1.99
C LEU A 147 -0.70 25.79 3.00
N GLY A 148 -1.00 26.38 4.14
CA GLY A 148 -0.09 26.67 5.25
C GLY A 148 -0.28 25.74 6.44
N LEU A 149 0.80 25.47 7.18
CA LEU A 149 0.78 24.79 8.47
C LEU A 149 1.84 25.36 9.42
N GLY A 150 1.38 26.05 10.46
CA GLY A 150 2.26 26.66 11.47
C GLY A 150 3.23 27.68 10.87
N GLY A 151 2.76 28.52 9.94
CA GLY A 151 3.54 29.57 9.27
C GLY A 151 4.43 29.08 8.11
N GLU A 152 4.49 27.78 7.84
CA GLU A 152 5.19 27.22 6.68
C GLU A 152 4.22 26.82 5.57
N SER A 153 4.59 27.04 4.31
CA SER A 153 3.80 26.57 3.16
C SER A 153 4.09 25.09 2.86
N ILE A 154 3.03 24.30 2.70
CA ILE A 154 3.11 22.91 2.25
C ILE A 154 3.20 22.89 0.73
N GLU A 155 4.17 22.15 0.18
CA GLU A 155 4.37 22.05 -1.26
C GLU A 155 3.16 21.44 -1.97
N ARG A 156 2.70 22.14 -3.01
CA ARG A 156 1.67 21.65 -3.93
C ARG A 156 2.30 20.76 -5.00
N VAL A 157 1.71 19.61 -5.25
CA VAL A 157 2.15 18.68 -6.29
C VAL A 157 1.03 18.42 -7.31
N ALA A 158 1.40 18.20 -8.58
CA ALA A 158 0.45 17.82 -9.62
C ALA A 158 0.02 16.34 -9.51
N ALA A 159 0.88 15.49 -8.96
CA ALA A 159 0.61 14.09 -8.73
C ALA A 159 1.40 13.60 -7.50
N PHE A 160 0.77 12.76 -6.68
CA PHE A 160 1.39 12.13 -5.53
C PHE A 160 1.24 10.60 -5.63
N ILE A 161 2.30 9.85 -5.32
CA ILE A 161 2.29 8.39 -5.34
C ILE A 161 2.02 7.90 -3.91
N TYR A 162 0.77 7.53 -3.62
CA TYR A 162 0.40 6.89 -2.36
C TYR A 162 0.52 5.36 -2.45
N LEU A 163 1.31 4.76 -1.56
CA LEU A 163 1.63 3.33 -1.45
C LEU A 163 2.25 2.65 -2.69
N ARG A 164 1.78 2.92 -3.92
CA ARG A 164 2.34 2.58 -5.25
C ARG A 164 1.48 3.18 -6.38
N ASN A 165 2.11 3.52 -7.52
CA ASN A 165 1.38 3.87 -8.75
C ASN A 165 1.00 2.58 -9.53
N PRO A 166 -0.30 2.27 -9.75
CA PRO A 166 -0.75 1.05 -10.41
C PRO A 166 -0.20 0.82 -11.83
N GLU A 167 -0.06 1.87 -12.64
CA GLU A 167 0.42 1.73 -14.02
C GLU A 167 1.93 1.48 -14.10
N SER A 168 2.68 2.22 -13.28
CA SER A 168 4.12 2.01 -13.13
C SER A 168 4.42 0.64 -12.52
N GLU A 169 3.51 0.12 -11.69
CA GLU A 169 3.69 -1.13 -10.96
C GLU A 169 3.70 -2.33 -11.88
N VAL A 170 2.81 -2.41 -12.88
CA VAL A 170 2.85 -3.51 -13.87
C VAL A 170 4.20 -3.58 -14.57
N GLY A 171 4.75 -2.41 -14.93
CA GLY A 171 6.09 -2.29 -15.49
C GLY A 171 7.17 -2.72 -14.51
N ALA A 172 7.09 -2.31 -13.25
CA ALA A 172 8.02 -2.68 -12.20
C ALA A 172 8.01 -4.19 -11.92
N ARG A 173 6.82 -4.80 -11.76
CA ARG A 173 6.67 -6.26 -11.57
C ARG A 173 7.20 -7.06 -12.75
N ALA A 174 6.93 -6.60 -13.98
CA ALA A 174 7.51 -7.21 -15.17
C ALA A 174 9.05 -7.15 -15.15
N ARG A 175 9.65 -6.02 -14.73
CA ARG A 175 11.11 -5.89 -14.58
C ARG A 175 11.66 -6.78 -13.46
N MET A 176 11.01 -6.83 -12.29
CA MET A 176 11.41 -7.69 -11.16
C MET A 176 11.37 -9.17 -11.53
N ALA A 177 10.27 -9.61 -12.16
CA ALA A 177 10.14 -10.98 -12.65
C ALA A 177 11.19 -11.29 -13.73
N TRP A 178 11.45 -10.34 -14.63
CA TRP A 178 12.51 -10.48 -15.64
C TRP A 178 13.91 -10.59 -15.01
N SER A 179 14.23 -9.74 -14.04
CA SER A 179 15.49 -9.80 -13.30
C SER A 179 15.66 -11.15 -12.58
N THR A 180 14.59 -11.62 -11.92
CA THR A 180 14.58 -12.94 -11.28
C THR A 180 14.81 -14.06 -12.29
N PHE A 181 14.20 -13.98 -13.48
CA PHE A 181 14.44 -14.95 -14.56
C PHE A 181 15.90 -14.89 -15.05
N GLN A 182 16.47 -13.69 -15.22
CA GLN A 182 17.86 -13.52 -15.65
C GLN A 182 18.85 -14.12 -14.64
N ARG A 183 18.61 -13.93 -13.34
CA ARG A 183 19.42 -14.54 -12.28
C ARG A 183 19.47 -16.06 -12.37
N TRP A 184 18.38 -16.68 -12.82
CA TRP A 184 18.27 -18.15 -12.98
C TRP A 184 18.36 -18.60 -14.44
N ARG A 185 18.88 -17.73 -15.33
CA ARG A 185 18.84 -17.95 -16.78
C ARG A 185 19.50 -19.27 -17.16
N GLU A 186 20.69 -19.55 -16.65
CA GLU A 186 21.46 -20.75 -17.00
C GLU A 186 20.65 -22.03 -16.78
N VAL A 187 20.00 -22.14 -15.61
CA VAL A 187 19.15 -23.29 -15.27
C VAL A 187 17.88 -23.31 -16.13
N LEU A 188 17.24 -22.15 -16.32
CA LEU A 188 15.96 -22.05 -17.04
C LEU A 188 16.11 -22.19 -18.56
N THR A 189 17.27 -21.92 -19.14
CA THR A 189 17.53 -22.11 -20.58
C THR A 189 18.28 -23.39 -20.89
N SER A 190 18.95 -24.02 -19.90
CA SER A 190 19.68 -25.26 -20.12
C SER A 190 18.80 -26.38 -20.71
N PRO A 191 19.26 -27.08 -21.77
CA PRO A 191 18.59 -28.26 -22.30
C PRO A 191 18.53 -29.43 -21.30
N ARG A 192 19.47 -29.48 -20.35
CA ARG A 192 19.54 -30.53 -19.32
C ARG A 192 18.43 -30.40 -18.28
N THR A 193 17.92 -29.19 -18.07
CA THR A 193 16.82 -28.94 -17.12
C THR A 193 15.49 -29.39 -17.72
N ARG A 194 14.85 -30.37 -17.09
CA ARG A 194 13.53 -30.85 -17.50
C ARG A 194 12.51 -29.70 -17.51
N LEU A 195 11.70 -29.62 -18.57
CA LEU A 195 10.70 -28.56 -18.74
C LEU A 195 9.71 -28.46 -17.57
N ARG A 196 9.39 -29.60 -16.92
CA ARG A 196 8.57 -29.64 -15.71
C ARG A 196 9.14 -28.79 -14.57
N LEU A 197 10.46 -28.79 -14.37
CA LEU A 197 11.12 -27.99 -13.34
C LEU A 197 11.11 -26.50 -13.70
N LYS A 198 11.38 -26.16 -14.97
CA LYS A 198 11.27 -24.78 -15.48
C LYS A 198 9.85 -24.22 -15.28
N ARG A 199 8.83 -25.04 -15.56
CA ARG A 199 7.42 -24.72 -15.31
C ARG A 199 7.15 -24.54 -13.82
N LYS A 200 7.62 -25.44 -12.96
CA LYS A 200 7.45 -25.33 -11.51
C LYS A 200 8.03 -24.02 -10.99
N PHE A 201 9.27 -23.69 -11.36
CA PHE A 201 9.92 -22.43 -11.01
C PHE A 201 9.12 -21.21 -11.46
N TYR A 202 8.59 -21.24 -12.70
CA TYR A 202 7.72 -20.17 -13.17
C TYR A 202 6.49 -20.00 -12.26
N MET A 203 5.78 -21.09 -11.95
CA MET A 203 4.56 -21.02 -11.14
C MET A 203 4.81 -20.59 -9.70
N THR A 204 5.96 -20.96 -9.10
CA THR A 204 6.24 -20.69 -7.68
C THR A 204 6.95 -19.36 -7.45
N CYS A 205 7.79 -18.90 -8.39
CA CYS A 205 8.64 -17.73 -8.17
C CYS A 205 8.30 -16.57 -9.11
N LEU A 206 8.21 -16.84 -10.42
CA LEU A 206 8.03 -15.77 -11.41
C LEU A 206 6.59 -15.28 -11.52
N LEU A 207 5.63 -16.20 -11.49
CA LEU A 207 4.21 -15.88 -11.60
C LEU A 207 3.74 -15.04 -10.40
N PRO A 208 4.00 -15.43 -9.12
CA PRO A 208 3.65 -14.57 -7.99
C PRO A 208 4.33 -13.21 -8.05
N THR A 209 5.60 -13.15 -8.46
CA THR A 209 6.34 -11.89 -8.61
C THR A 209 5.71 -10.97 -9.67
N ILE A 210 5.33 -11.52 -10.83
CA ILE A 210 4.76 -10.73 -11.93
C ILE A 210 3.30 -10.37 -11.72
N THR A 211 2.56 -11.04 -10.83
CA THR A 211 1.13 -10.79 -10.55
C THR A 211 0.87 -10.26 -9.14
N TYR A 212 1.91 -9.91 -8.37
CA TYR A 212 1.73 -9.36 -7.03
C TYR A 212 1.03 -8.00 -7.10
N GLY A 213 -0.05 -7.82 -6.34
CA GLY A 213 -0.83 -6.58 -6.33
C GLY A 213 -1.75 -6.44 -7.54
N ALA A 214 -1.92 -7.49 -8.35
CA ALA A 214 -2.78 -7.45 -9.53
C ALA A 214 -4.25 -7.12 -9.21
N GLU A 215 -4.68 -7.34 -7.97
CA GLU A 215 -6.00 -6.94 -7.47
C GLU A 215 -6.21 -5.41 -7.59
N CYS A 216 -5.16 -4.61 -7.44
CA CYS A 216 -5.22 -3.15 -7.40
C CYS A 216 -4.89 -2.48 -8.76
N TRP A 217 -4.63 -3.27 -9.80
CA TRP A 217 -4.21 -2.70 -11.09
C TRP A 217 -5.37 -2.24 -11.96
N SER A 218 -5.17 -1.11 -12.62
CA SER A 218 -5.87 -0.76 -13.85
C SER A 218 -5.30 -1.62 -14.99
N LEU A 219 -5.92 -2.79 -15.24
CA LEU A 219 -5.52 -3.72 -16.30
C LEU A 219 -5.88 -3.19 -17.70
N THR A 220 -5.24 -2.11 -18.12
CA THR A 220 -5.34 -1.56 -19.48
C THR A 220 -4.83 -2.56 -20.53
N VAL A 221 -5.20 -2.35 -21.78
CA VAL A 221 -4.69 -3.14 -22.92
C VAL A 221 -3.15 -3.14 -22.94
N LYS A 222 -2.54 -1.97 -22.72
CA LYS A 222 -1.08 -1.80 -22.64
C LYS A 222 -0.46 -2.61 -21.50
N ALA A 223 -1.07 -2.59 -20.31
CA ALA A 223 -0.62 -3.35 -19.15
C ALA A 223 -0.69 -4.87 -19.41
N ARG A 224 -1.82 -5.37 -19.94
CA ARG A 224 -1.98 -6.79 -20.30
C ARG A 224 -0.91 -7.23 -21.31
N TRP A 225 -0.67 -6.43 -22.35
CA TRP A 225 0.37 -6.73 -23.34
C TRP A 225 1.77 -6.72 -22.75
N LYS A 226 2.07 -5.89 -21.74
CA LYS A 226 3.36 -5.91 -21.04
C LYS A 226 3.58 -7.25 -20.32
N LEU A 227 2.58 -7.74 -19.59
CA LEU A 227 2.64 -9.05 -18.93
C LEU A 227 2.82 -10.18 -19.94
N ILE A 228 2.01 -10.19 -20.99
CA ILE A 228 2.04 -11.20 -22.05
C ILE A 228 3.42 -11.24 -22.73
N ARG A 229 3.95 -10.08 -23.15
CA ARG A 229 5.26 -10.00 -23.81
C ARG A 229 6.39 -10.48 -22.91
N THR A 230 6.36 -10.13 -21.63
CA THR A 230 7.37 -10.53 -20.64
C THR A 230 7.39 -12.05 -20.49
N VAL A 231 6.23 -12.69 -20.30
CA VAL A 231 6.15 -14.15 -20.16
C VAL A 231 6.50 -14.85 -21.48
N ARG A 232 6.03 -14.37 -22.63
CA ARG A 232 6.37 -14.96 -23.94
C ARG A 232 7.88 -14.96 -24.20
N LYS A 233 8.59 -13.91 -23.77
CA LYS A 233 10.05 -13.85 -23.87
C LYS A 233 10.70 -14.94 -23.02
N MET A 234 10.24 -15.12 -21.78
CA MET A 234 10.71 -16.20 -20.90
C MET A 234 10.44 -17.58 -21.51
N GLU A 235 9.24 -17.83 -22.04
CA GLU A 235 8.87 -19.11 -22.67
C GLU A 235 9.76 -19.50 -23.84
N ARG A 236 10.01 -18.54 -24.73
CA ARG A 236 10.92 -18.72 -25.87
C ARG A 236 12.31 -19.12 -25.40
N MET A 237 12.86 -18.40 -24.42
CA MET A 237 14.17 -18.70 -23.86
C MET A 237 14.21 -20.05 -23.16
N MET A 238 13.16 -20.44 -22.43
CA MET A 238 13.08 -21.75 -21.77
C MET A 238 13.13 -22.93 -22.76
N LEU A 239 12.62 -22.73 -23.97
CA LEU A 239 12.62 -23.73 -25.04
C LEU A 239 13.77 -23.58 -26.04
N GLY A 240 14.64 -22.57 -25.87
CA GLY A 240 15.70 -22.27 -26.85
C GLY A 240 15.19 -21.77 -28.21
N ILE A 241 13.95 -21.28 -28.27
CA ILE A 241 13.31 -20.83 -29.52
C ILE A 241 13.68 -19.38 -29.79
N THR A 242 14.21 -19.13 -30.98
CA THR A 242 14.55 -17.81 -31.51
C THR A 242 13.44 -17.24 -32.38
N TRP A 243 13.62 -16.01 -32.88
CA TRP A 243 12.68 -15.42 -33.84
C TRP A 243 12.74 -16.08 -35.23
N ARG A 244 13.89 -16.68 -35.58
CA ARG A 244 14.12 -17.34 -36.88
C ARG A 244 13.28 -18.60 -37.06
N ASP A 245 12.90 -19.24 -35.96
CA ASP A 245 12.11 -20.47 -35.97
C ASP A 245 10.65 -20.27 -36.38
N LYS A 246 10.19 -19.01 -36.53
CA LYS A 246 8.83 -18.61 -36.96
C LYS A 246 7.68 -19.35 -36.24
N ARG A 247 7.91 -19.77 -34.99
CA ARG A 247 6.92 -20.51 -34.16
C ARG A 247 5.83 -19.59 -33.62
N ARG A 248 4.58 -20.05 -33.72
CA ARG A 248 3.40 -19.34 -33.20
C ARG A 248 3.40 -19.33 -31.67
N SER A 249 2.99 -18.21 -31.06
CA SER A 249 2.97 -18.09 -29.59
C SER A 249 2.03 -19.09 -28.92
N ALA A 250 0.93 -19.47 -29.58
CA ALA A 250 0.00 -20.48 -29.09
C ALA A 250 0.62 -21.88 -29.00
N GLU A 251 1.47 -22.25 -29.97
CA GLU A 251 2.22 -23.51 -29.98
C GLU A 251 3.25 -23.53 -28.84
N ILE A 252 4.01 -22.45 -28.68
CA ILE A 252 4.99 -22.29 -27.60
C ILE A 252 4.30 -22.46 -26.24
N ARG A 253 3.17 -21.77 -26.03
CA ARG A 253 2.38 -21.86 -24.80
C ARG A 253 1.86 -23.28 -24.54
N ARG A 254 1.42 -24.00 -25.58
CA ARG A 254 0.98 -25.39 -25.47
C ARG A 254 2.10 -26.31 -25.02
N ARG A 255 3.32 -26.12 -25.56
CA ARG A 255 4.52 -26.88 -25.17
C ARG A 255 4.97 -26.57 -23.75
N THR A 256 5.06 -25.28 -23.39
CA THR A 256 5.52 -24.88 -22.05
C THR A 256 4.51 -25.20 -20.97
N GLY A 257 3.20 -25.09 -21.26
CA GLY A 257 2.13 -25.24 -20.27
C GLY A 257 2.19 -24.19 -19.15
N LEU A 258 2.76 -23.00 -19.40
CA LEU A 258 2.77 -21.94 -18.39
C LEU A 258 1.37 -21.32 -18.25
N LYS A 259 0.99 -20.94 -17.02
CA LYS A 259 -0.22 -20.14 -16.78
C LYS A 259 -0.01 -18.75 -17.37
N SER A 260 -1.09 -18.14 -17.86
CA SER A 260 -1.02 -16.77 -18.39
C SER A 260 -1.03 -15.78 -17.24
N ALA A 261 0.05 -15.02 -17.06
CA ALA A 261 0.12 -13.95 -16.05
C ALA A 261 -1.02 -12.93 -16.21
N SER A 262 -1.44 -12.62 -17.44
CA SER A 262 -2.55 -11.70 -17.67
C SER A 262 -3.90 -12.29 -17.24
N LEU A 263 -4.10 -13.60 -17.43
CA LEU A 263 -5.33 -14.27 -16.97
C LEU A 263 -5.35 -14.35 -15.45
N VAL A 264 -4.23 -14.76 -14.82
CA VAL A 264 -4.10 -14.82 -13.36
C VAL A 264 -4.28 -13.44 -12.72
N ALA A 265 -3.74 -12.38 -13.33
CA ALA A 265 -3.99 -11.00 -12.88
C ALA A 265 -5.48 -10.63 -12.95
N THR A 266 -6.16 -11.05 -14.02
CA THR A 266 -7.60 -10.81 -14.21
C THR A 266 -8.42 -11.59 -13.18
N GLU A 267 -8.08 -12.87 -12.96
CA GLU A 267 -8.70 -13.74 -11.96
C GLU A 267 -8.53 -13.20 -10.55
N LYS A 268 -7.32 -12.74 -10.19
CA LYS A 268 -7.07 -12.06 -8.90
C LYS A 268 -7.98 -10.86 -8.70
N LYS A 269 -8.14 -10.03 -9.74
CA LYS A 269 -9.02 -8.86 -9.70
C LYS A 269 -10.49 -9.26 -9.52
N TRP A 270 -10.96 -10.26 -10.27
CA TRP A 270 -12.33 -10.79 -10.11
C TRP A 270 -12.56 -11.40 -8.73
N ASN A 271 -11.62 -12.19 -8.22
CA ASN A 271 -11.71 -12.77 -6.89
C ASN A 271 -11.73 -11.69 -5.81
N CYS A 272 -10.97 -10.61 -5.98
CA CYS A 272 -11.01 -9.45 -5.09
C CYS A 272 -12.40 -8.79 -5.11
N ALA A 273 -12.91 -8.47 -6.30
CA ALA A 273 -14.23 -7.88 -6.47
C ALA A 273 -15.35 -8.76 -5.91
N TRP A 274 -15.31 -10.08 -6.19
CA TRP A 274 -16.26 -11.04 -5.66
C TRP A 274 -16.26 -11.07 -4.13
N LYS A 275 -15.08 -11.14 -3.51
CA LYS A 275 -14.94 -11.09 -2.05
C LYS A 275 -15.53 -9.79 -1.46
N MET A 276 -15.34 -8.66 -2.14
CA MET A 276 -15.89 -7.38 -1.70
C MET A 276 -17.41 -7.32 -1.81
N LEU A 277 -17.99 -7.86 -2.89
CA LEU A 277 -19.44 -7.87 -3.12
C LEU A 277 -20.17 -8.84 -2.18
N THR A 278 -19.57 -10.01 -1.93
CA THR A 278 -20.14 -11.07 -1.08
C THR A 278 -19.88 -10.88 0.41
N ALA A 279 -19.05 -9.91 0.79
CA ALA A 279 -18.87 -9.54 2.18
C ALA A 279 -20.22 -9.10 2.77
N GLN A 280 -20.65 -9.79 3.84
CA GLN A 280 -21.90 -9.52 4.55
C GLN A 280 -21.83 -8.28 5.45
N ASP A 281 -20.62 -7.77 5.70
CA ASP A 281 -20.40 -6.61 6.54
C ASP A 281 -20.44 -5.28 5.77
N GLU A 282 -20.81 -4.24 6.50
CA GLU A 282 -20.93 -2.87 6.03
C GLU A 282 -19.57 -2.16 5.78
N ARG A 283 -18.53 -2.89 5.36
CA ARG A 283 -17.17 -2.35 5.20
C ARG A 283 -17.14 -1.10 4.35
N TRP A 284 -16.34 -0.11 4.78
CA TRP A 284 -16.03 1.10 4.01
C TRP A 284 -15.61 0.77 2.56
N ILE A 285 -14.82 -0.29 2.36
CA ILE A 285 -14.38 -0.74 1.04
C ILE A 285 -15.56 -1.01 0.10
N LYS A 286 -16.61 -1.70 0.57
CA LYS A 286 -17.79 -2.02 -0.24
C LYS A 286 -18.51 -0.75 -0.66
N LYS A 287 -18.66 0.20 0.27
CA LYS A 287 -19.32 1.49 0.01
C LYS A 287 -18.54 2.36 -0.96
N ILE A 288 -17.23 2.46 -0.78
CA ILE A 288 -16.35 3.26 -1.64
C ILE A 288 -16.31 2.71 -3.06
N ILE A 289 -16.33 1.38 -3.24
CA ILE A 289 -16.31 0.76 -4.58
C ILE A 289 -17.64 0.94 -5.30
N MET A 290 -18.76 0.85 -4.57
CA MET A 290 -20.09 1.04 -5.15
C MET A 290 -20.44 2.52 -5.34
N TRP A 291 -19.72 3.43 -4.69
CA TRP A 291 -19.94 4.86 -4.78
C TRP A 291 -19.78 5.38 -6.20
N ILE A 292 -20.81 6.05 -6.68
CA ILE A 292 -20.82 6.75 -7.96
C ILE A 292 -20.72 8.25 -7.67
N PRO A 293 -19.69 8.96 -8.17
CA PRO A 293 -19.60 10.40 -7.98
C PRO A 293 -20.83 11.08 -8.59
N PRO A 294 -21.43 12.07 -7.89
CA PRO A 294 -22.50 12.85 -8.48
C PRO A 294 -22.02 13.49 -9.79
N PRO A 295 -22.90 13.62 -10.80
CA PRO A 295 -22.53 14.29 -12.04
C PRO A 295 -22.03 15.70 -11.72
N ARG A 296 -20.96 16.12 -12.40
CA ARG A 296 -20.43 17.49 -12.24
C ARG A 296 -21.59 18.46 -12.45
N GLN A 297 -21.98 19.17 -11.40
CA GLN A 297 -22.81 20.35 -11.61
C GLN A 297 -21.96 21.32 -12.42
N GLU A 298 -22.33 21.52 -13.68
CA GLU A 298 -21.85 22.68 -14.44
C GLU A 298 -22.29 23.89 -13.63
N THR A 299 -21.36 24.49 -12.89
CA THR A 299 -21.52 25.83 -12.35
C THR A 299 -21.79 26.73 -13.56
N ARG A 300 -23.07 27.04 -13.79
CA ARG A 300 -23.48 28.13 -14.66
C ARG A 300 -22.96 29.40 -14.00
N TRP A 301 -21.85 29.90 -14.52
CA TRP A 301 -21.35 31.25 -14.30
C TRP A 301 -22.36 32.26 -14.85
#